data_AF-A0A846D7C1-F1
#
_entry.id   AF-A0A846D7C1-F1
#
_cell.length_a   1.000
_cell.length_b   1.000
_cell.length_c   1.000
_cell.angle_alpha   90.00
_cell.angle_beta   90.00
_cell.angle_gamma   90.00
#
_symmetry.space_group_name_H-M   'P 1'
#
loop_
_entity.id
_entity.type
_entity.pdbx_description
1 polymer ?
#
loop_
_entity_poly.entity_id
_entity_poly.type
_entity_poly.pdbx_seq_one_letter_code
_entity_poly.pdbx_strand_id
1 'polypeptide(L)'
;MEQLPHPELTSISWGILPKGVENAHWLQLKFSLNINLPFDSDPSHGNAQPTIGDLILILDDNLEVVDENWFINVHRNCRKGTATKLTLWL
;
A
#
# COMPACT_ATOMS: atom_id res chain seq x y z
N MET A 1 0.86 -23.32 -0.54
CA MET A 1 1.40 -22.31 0.39
C MET A 1 0.89 -20.97 -0.10
N GLU A 2 0.05 -20.31 0.69
CA GLU A 2 -0.32 -18.92 0.42
C GLU A 2 0.84 -18.05 0.85
N GLN A 3 1.38 -17.26 -0.08
CA GLN A 3 2.45 -16.34 0.22
C GLN A 3 1.85 -15.00 0.64
N LEU A 4 2.21 -14.55 1.85
CA LEU A 4 1.81 -13.24 2.34
C LEU A 4 2.56 -12.14 1.59
N PRO A 5 1.89 -11.01 1.30
CA PRO A 5 2.56 -9.86 0.73
C PRO A 5 3.62 -9.31 1.69
N HIS A 6 4.77 -8.95 1.14
CA HIS A 6 5.86 -8.30 1.83
C HIS A 6 5.69 -6.78 1.69
N PRO A 7 5.43 -6.04 2.78
CA PRO A 7 5.36 -4.59 2.74
C PRO A 7 6.76 -3.98 2.62
N GLU A 8 6.92 -3.04 1.70
CA GLU A 8 8.13 -2.24 1.52
C GLU A 8 7.80 -0.77 1.71
N LEU A 9 8.49 -0.08 2.61
CA LEU A 9 8.27 1.34 2.86
C LEU A 9 8.78 2.16 1.66
N THR A 10 7.87 2.88 1.00
CA THR A 10 8.18 3.67 -0.20
C THR A 10 8.15 5.18 0.03
N SER A 11 7.44 5.64 1.06
CA SER A 11 7.41 7.07 1.39
C SER A 11 7.09 7.31 2.86
N ILE A 12 7.66 8.40 3.38
CA ILE A 12 7.38 8.95 4.70
C ILE A 12 7.05 10.42 4.51
N SER A 13 5.97 10.88 5.10
CA SER A 13 5.58 12.29 5.14
C SER A 13 5.12 12.65 6.55
N TRP A 14 5.29 13.91 6.95
CA TRP A 14 4.83 14.40 8.23
C TRP A 14 4.15 15.75 8.03
N GLY A 15 3.22 16.09 8.90
CA GLY A 15 2.48 17.33 8.79
C GLY A 15 1.92 17.81 10.12
N ILE A 16 1.29 18.98 10.05
CA ILE A 16 0.74 19.68 11.19
C ILE A 16 -0.69 20.11 10.85
N LEU A 17 -1.64 19.82 11.72
CA LEU A 17 -3.01 20.29 11.69
C LEU A 17 -3.10 21.72 12.27
N PRO A 18 -4.16 22.48 11.93
CA PRO A 18 -4.34 23.84 12.44
C PRO A 18 -4.36 23.93 13.98
N LYS A 19 -3.96 25.09 14.51
CA LYS A 19 -3.99 25.37 15.96
C LYS A 19 -5.38 25.14 16.56
N GLY A 20 -5.44 24.40 17.67
CA GLY A 20 -6.66 24.13 18.43
C GLY A 20 -7.15 22.67 18.36
N VAL A 21 -6.41 21.79 17.68
CA VAL A 21 -6.67 20.35 17.63
C VAL A 21 -5.64 19.65 18.52
N GLU A 22 -6.08 18.81 19.46
CA GLU A 22 -5.18 17.86 20.16
C GLU A 22 -4.68 16.82 19.15
N ASN A 23 -3.43 16.36 19.25
CA ASN A 23 -2.73 15.60 18.21
C ASN A 23 -2.52 16.40 16.93
N ALA A 24 -1.88 17.55 17.08
CA ALA A 24 -1.68 18.51 15.99
C ALA A 24 -0.66 18.04 14.96
N HIS A 25 0.11 16.97 15.20
CA HIS A 25 0.99 16.41 14.17
C HIS A 25 0.53 15.03 13.74
N TRP A 26 0.91 14.69 12.52
CA TRP A 26 0.69 13.37 11.98
C TRP A 26 1.92 12.91 11.20
N LEU A 27 2.10 11.60 11.18
CA LEU A 27 3.08 10.91 10.36
C LEU A 27 2.35 9.99 9.38
N GLN A 28 2.58 10.16 8.09
CA GLN A 28 2.07 9.26 7.06
C GLN A 28 3.19 8.34 6.58
N LEU A 29 2.94 7.04 6.64
CA LEU A 29 3.80 6.00 6.09
C LEU A 29 3.11 5.35 4.90
N LYS A 30 3.79 5.29 3.75
CA LYS A 30 3.29 4.56 2.58
C LYS A 30 4.15 3.34 2.34
N PHE A 31 3.51 2.19 2.27
CA PHE A 31 4.10 0.91 1.94
C PHE A 31 3.57 0.43 0.59
N SER A 32 4.42 -0.17 -0.22
CA SER A 32 4.02 -0.96 -1.37
C SER A 32 4.02 -2.43 -0.99
N LEU A 33 2.96 -3.13 -1.37
CA LEU A 33 2.73 -4.53 -1.02
C LEU A 33 3.20 -5.40 -2.18
N ASN A 34 4.32 -6.09 -2.01
CA ASN A 34 4.95 -6.90 -3.05
C ASN A 34 4.73 -8.39 -2.78
N ILE A 35 4.53 -9.20 -3.82
CA ILE A 35 4.52 -10.66 -3.70
C ILE A 35 5.67 -11.23 -4.54
N ASN A 36 6.41 -12.19 -3.98
CA ASN A 36 7.41 -12.91 -4.78
C ASN A 36 6.68 -14.05 -5.49
N LEU A 37 6.17 -13.81 -6.69
CA LEU A 37 5.59 -14.91 -7.45
C LEU A 37 6.72 -15.82 -7.95
N PRO A 38 6.69 -17.13 -7.65
CA PRO A 38 7.55 -18.08 -8.32
C PRO A 38 7.01 -18.29 -9.73
N PHE A 39 7.29 -17.37 -10.66
CA PHE A 39 7.00 -17.61 -12.07
C PHE A 39 8.19 -18.35 -12.71
N ASP A 40 7.98 -19.65 -12.94
CA ASP A 40 8.58 -20.38 -14.06
C ASP A 40 8.17 -19.68 -15.37
N SER A 41 8.90 -18.66 -15.83
CA SER A 41 9.06 -18.34 -17.26
C SER A 41 9.77 -17.02 -17.49
N ASP A 42 10.91 -17.14 -18.19
CA ASP A 42 11.57 -16.15 -19.04
C ASP A 42 12.40 -15.04 -18.36
N PRO A 43 13.74 -15.17 -18.31
CA PRO A 43 14.66 -14.16 -17.76
C PRO A 43 14.79 -12.89 -18.62
N SER A 44 13.96 -12.72 -19.67
CA SER A 44 14.02 -11.58 -20.59
C SER A 44 13.20 -10.36 -20.16
N HIS A 45 12.32 -10.50 -19.16
CA HIS A 45 11.58 -9.37 -18.58
C HIS A 45 12.10 -9.08 -17.16
N GLY A 46 12.70 -7.90 -16.98
CA GLY A 46 13.45 -7.51 -15.78
C GLY A 46 12.74 -7.79 -14.46
N ASN A 47 13.56 -8.08 -13.44
CA ASN A 47 13.27 -8.50 -12.07
C ASN A 47 12.38 -7.54 -11.22
N ALA A 48 11.27 -7.03 -11.76
CA ALA A 48 10.33 -6.24 -10.99
C ALA A 48 9.39 -7.20 -10.25
N GLN A 49 9.51 -7.28 -8.93
CA GLN A 49 8.54 -7.97 -8.10
C GLN A 49 7.15 -7.35 -8.33
N PRO A 50 6.10 -8.15 -8.55
CA PRO A 50 4.77 -7.62 -8.77
C PRO A 50 4.21 -6.98 -7.50
N THR A 51 3.96 -5.68 -7.57
CA THR A 51 3.26 -4.90 -6.53
C THR A 51 1.76 -5.13 -6.64
N ILE A 52 1.16 -5.72 -5.60
CA ILE A 52 -0.28 -6.00 -5.53
C ILE A 52 -1.10 -4.81 -5.02
N GLY A 53 -0.45 -3.79 -4.47
CA GLY A 53 -1.16 -2.67 -3.88
C GLY A 53 -0.26 -1.77 -3.04
N ASP A 54 -0.88 -0.78 -2.41
CA ASP A 54 -0.25 0.11 -1.44
C ASP A 54 -1.04 0.11 -0.13
N LEU A 55 -0.34 0.29 0.98
CA LEU A 55 -0.90 0.55 2.32
C LEU A 55 -0.42 1.92 2.79
N ILE A 56 -1.34 2.78 3.23
CA ILE A 56 -1.02 4.07 3.82
C ILE A 56 -1.49 4.07 5.27
N LEU A 57 -0.56 4.30 6.20
CA LEU A 57 -0.83 4.47 7.62
C LEU A 57 -0.68 5.94 8.00
N ILE A 58 -1.62 6.48 8.75
CA ILE A 58 -1.50 7.77 9.43
C ILE A 58 -1.36 7.51 10.92
N LEU A 59 -0.32 8.07 11.51
CA LEU A 59 -0.02 7.95 12.94
C LEU A 59 -0.11 9.31 13.62
N ASP A 60 -0.51 9.31 14.88
CA ASP A 60 -0.52 10.50 15.74
C ASP A 60 0.85 10.78 16.40
N ASP A 61 0.86 11.76 17.31
CA ASP A 61 2.02 12.16 18.11
C ASP A 61 2.57 11.02 19.00
N ASN A 62 1.74 10.03 19.34
CA ASN A 62 2.12 8.85 20.14
C ASN A 62 2.56 7.68 19.27
N LEU A 63 2.61 7.85 17.94
CA LEU A 63 2.83 6.79 16.95
C LEU A 63 1.73 5.71 16.99
N GLU A 64 0.52 6.08 17.41
CA GLU A 64 -0.66 5.22 17.30
C GLU A 64 -1.30 5.39 15.92
N VAL A 65 -1.73 4.28 15.31
CA VAL A 65 -2.41 4.33 14.00
C VAL A 65 -3.79 4.93 14.18
N VAL A 66 -4.02 6.09 13.56
CA VAL A 66 -5.30 6.81 13.59
C VAL A 66 -6.10 6.66 12.31
N ASP A 67 -5.44 6.34 11.20
CA ASP A 67 -6.10 6.00 9.93
C ASP A 67 -5.25 4.99 9.13
N GLU A 68 -5.93 4.11 8.41
CA GLU A 68 -5.36 3.00 7.68
C GLU A 68 -6.08 2.82 6.34
N ASN A 69 -5.36 3.09 5.24
CA ASN A 69 -5.92 3.07 3.89
C ASN A 69 -5.25 1.99 3.02
N TRP A 70 -6.05 1.04 2.54
CA TRP A 70 -5.61 -0.05 1.68
C TRP A 70 -6.00 0.17 0.22
N PHE A 71 -5.02 0.14 -0.68
CA PHE A 71 -5.22 0.20 -2.12
C PHE A 71 -4.76 -1.11 -2.76
N ILE A 72 -5.69 -2.01 -3.04
CA ILE A 72 -5.37 -3.31 -3.64
C ILE A 72 -5.67 -3.29 -5.15
N ASN A 73 -4.66 -3.62 -5.95
CA ASN A 73 -4.78 -3.80 -7.39
C ASN A 73 -5.43 -5.15 -7.70
N VAL A 74 -6.76 -5.18 -7.75
CA VAL A 74 -7.48 -6.38 -8.16
C VAL A 74 -7.49 -6.47 -9.69
N HIS A 75 -6.43 -7.05 -10.27
CA HIS A 75 -6.49 -7.54 -11.64
C HIS A 75 -7.43 -8.75 -11.68
N ARG A 76 -8.73 -8.52 -11.89
CA ARG A 76 -9.60 -9.59 -12.36
C ARG A 76 -9.07 -10.02 -13.71
N ASN A 77 -8.78 -11.30 -13.87
CA ASN A 77 -8.64 -11.95 -15.17
C ASN A 77 -10.02 -11.97 -15.88
N CYS A 78 -10.65 -10.81 -16.02
CA CYS A 78 -11.71 -10.60 -16.98
C CYS A 78 -11.01 -10.64 -18.33
N ARG A 79 -11.27 -11.68 -19.11
CA ARG A 79 -10.95 -11.69 -20.54
C ARG A 79 -11.46 -10.35 -21.11
N LYS A 80 -10.52 -9.46 -21.46
CA LYS A 80 -10.67 -8.04 -21.85
C LYS A 80 -10.60 -7.02 -20.70
N GLY A 81 -9.36 -6.64 -20.40
CA GLY A 81 -8.87 -5.29 -20.11
C GLY A 81 -9.83 -4.25 -19.55
N THR A 82 -9.98 -4.22 -18.23
CA THR A 82 -10.28 -3.01 -17.46
C THR A 82 -9.70 -3.17 -16.04
N ALA A 83 -8.68 -2.38 -15.69
CA ALA A 83 -8.20 -2.30 -14.31
C ALA A 83 -9.27 -1.60 -13.47
N THR A 84 -9.80 -2.29 -12.46
CA THR A 84 -10.85 -1.73 -11.59
C THR A 84 -10.21 -1.29 -10.28
N LYS A 85 -10.17 0.02 -10.02
CA LYS A 85 -9.73 0.59 -8.74
C LYS A 85 -10.85 0.38 -7.72
N LEU A 86 -10.60 -0.42 -6.70
CA LEU A 86 -11.50 -0.59 -5.55
C LEU A 86 -10.92 0.18 -4.37
N THR A 87 -11.62 1.23 -3.94
CA THR A 87 -11.36 1.90 -2.65
C THR A 87 -12.32 1.31 -1.64
N LEU A 88 -11.81 0.63 -0.62
CA LEU A 88 -12.61 0.15 0.50
C LEU A 88 -12.51 1.18 1.62
N TRP A 89 -13.63 1.78 2.02
CA TRP A 89 -13.73 2.55 3.26
C TRP A 89 -14.24 1.58 4.33
N LEU A 90 -13.44 1.29 5.35
CA LEU A 90 -13.84 0.51 6.53
C LEU A 90 -14.21 1.45 7.68
#